data_AF-A0A9E3EP69-F1
#
_entry.id   AF-A0A9E3EP69-F1
#
_cell.length_a   1.000
_cell.length_b   1.000
_cell.length_c   1.000
_cell.angle_alpha   90.00
_cell.angle_beta   90.00
_cell.angle_gamma   90.00
#
_symmetry.space_group_name_H-M   'P 1'
#
loop_
_entity.id
_entity.type
_entity.pdbx_description
1 polymer ?
#
loop_
_entity_poly.entity_id
_entity_poly.type
_entity_poly.pdbx_seq_one_letter_code
_entity_poly.pdbx_strand_id
1 'polypeptide(L)'
;MKQRKPIQPDPDDPIVRFISHLQNIYGETYHIFPTPDWWYLAARQRFLSADQGWKLHLPTVPTQAISLLEVVAPLLMERGIQWKVLLTVKHLLRFSSPPSQLPQLGKFITIYPENDQIAITLAALLHEQTQQFCGPVIPSDFRYTSESLVYYRYGGFKTRYFYSPRTALRTHCIITPDGKNIADERTTRQHYPEWAGNPFPTFEQPQSSRKGLFGRSLKVRSVLNQSIKGGVYVVSDGNETFILKEARLGTCPDTLGRDMRDRLTNEFHILSRLAHLQIAPRPVDLFDADNNRYLLMEHLPGQTLRKYIEVQGCMGEHDSTFTRHLCESLIDLVRQCHNAGVILRDLSPNNVLVTRDGCRLIDLELASLISSTEQPFTGYTHGYVPLGTELMSRDTCSYDIYALGAILCFIITGVNPYLDKRTDILPRLPEILASSTFLKDRQFSDIAENALQLLTTREFNGQSGDIHSSREDLSSHEHDLPFAREEIVEQAKAIAQHLYEQADWEQSEQLWPFISARGSLFHPASFYGGASGIATYMCEVAHVSGNVAYYDYARRIMDWVLMQHPFIPGETPPGLYFGYAGVPWLLAQLAESLA
;
A
#
# COMPACT_ATOMS: atom_id res chain seq x y z
N MET A 1 21.61 9.38 23.10
CA MET A 1 20.34 9.98 22.60
C MET A 1 20.58 10.96 21.46
N LYS A 2 20.50 10.52 20.19
CA LYS A 2 19.94 11.43 19.17
C LYS A 2 18.44 11.32 19.36
N GLN A 3 17.84 12.25 20.10
CA GLN A 3 16.39 12.40 20.13
C GLN A 3 15.93 12.37 18.67
N ARG A 4 15.12 11.38 18.27
CA ARG A 4 14.33 11.51 17.04
C ARG A 4 13.60 12.83 17.24
N LYS A 5 13.93 13.86 16.45
CA LYS A 5 13.21 15.13 16.49
C LYS A 5 11.72 14.75 16.50
N PRO A 6 10.92 15.23 17.45
CA PRO A 6 9.48 15.05 17.36
C PRO A 6 9.09 15.50 15.95
N ILE A 7 8.36 14.64 15.22
CA ILE A 7 7.79 15.02 13.94
C ILE A 7 6.88 16.19 14.29
N GLN A 8 7.37 17.41 14.12
CA GLN A 8 6.54 18.59 14.21
C GLN A 8 5.76 18.61 12.91
N PRO A 9 4.45 18.32 12.94
CA PRO A 9 3.65 18.40 11.74
C PRO A 9 3.64 19.85 11.27
N ASP A 10 3.45 20.05 9.97
CA ASP A 10 3.39 21.37 9.37
C ASP A 10 2.39 22.27 10.14
N PRO A 11 2.82 23.37 10.76
CA PRO A 11 1.95 24.24 11.53
C PRO A 11 0.88 24.93 10.67
N ASP A 12 1.06 24.94 9.34
CA ASP A 12 0.10 25.50 8.40
C ASP A 12 -0.98 24.49 7.97
N ASP A 13 -0.85 23.21 8.34
CA ASP A 13 -1.88 22.21 8.06
C ASP A 13 -3.18 22.55 8.82
N PRO A 14 -4.35 22.55 8.15
CA PRO A 14 -5.62 22.91 8.77
C PRO A 14 -5.96 22.11 10.03
N ILE A 15 -5.66 20.80 10.06
CA ILE A 15 -5.96 19.95 11.22
C ILE A 15 -5.02 20.32 12.37
N VAL A 16 -3.73 20.57 12.08
CA VAL A 16 -2.74 20.98 13.09
C VAL A 16 -3.14 22.32 13.73
N ARG A 17 -3.58 23.29 12.92
CA ARG A 17 -4.09 24.58 13.43
C ARG A 17 -5.30 24.40 14.33
N PHE A 18 -6.27 23.58 13.91
CA PHE A 18 -7.47 23.30 14.70
C PHE A 18 -7.12 22.64 16.06
N ILE A 19 -6.26 21.63 16.04
CA ILE A 19 -5.83 20.95 17.28
C ILE A 19 -5.01 21.89 18.19
N SER A 20 -4.21 22.78 17.60
CA SER A 20 -3.48 23.81 18.37
C SER A 20 -4.46 24.79 19.04
N HIS A 21 -5.55 25.14 18.37
CA HIS A 21 -6.63 25.93 18.96
C HIS A 21 -7.31 25.19 20.13
N LEU A 22 -7.62 23.90 19.97
CA LEU A 22 -8.15 23.08 21.07
C LEU A 22 -7.17 22.99 22.25
N GLN A 23 -5.87 22.87 22.00
CA GLN A 23 -4.85 22.84 23.04
C GLN A 23 -4.84 24.14 23.87
N ASN A 24 -5.09 25.29 23.23
CA ASN A 24 -5.18 26.57 23.94
C ASN A 24 -6.42 26.68 24.84
N ILE A 25 -7.54 26.09 24.41
CA ILE A 25 -8.81 26.15 25.16
C ILE A 25 -8.87 25.07 26.25
N TYR A 26 -8.46 23.85 25.93
CA TYR A 26 -8.65 22.67 26.78
C TYR A 26 -7.34 22.11 27.37
N GLY A 27 -6.20 22.77 27.20
CA GLY A 27 -4.89 22.23 27.63
C GLY A 27 -4.76 21.94 29.14
N GLU A 28 -5.58 22.61 29.96
CA GLU A 28 -5.67 22.37 31.40
C GLU A 28 -6.52 21.15 31.78
N THR A 29 -7.51 20.80 30.96
CA THR A 29 -8.46 19.70 31.21
C THR A 29 -8.14 18.45 30.39
N TYR A 30 -7.42 18.60 29.28
CA TYR A 30 -7.04 17.55 28.36
C TYR A 30 -5.52 17.46 28.19
N HIS A 31 -5.06 16.23 27.96
CA HIS A 31 -3.72 15.92 27.49
C HIS A 31 -3.82 15.63 25.98
N ILE A 32 -3.28 16.52 25.16
CA ILE A 32 -3.25 16.39 23.70
C ILE A 32 -1.81 16.16 23.26
N PHE A 33 -1.58 15.10 22.50
CA PHE A 33 -0.23 14.77 22.03
C PHE A 33 -0.25 14.07 20.67
N PRO A 34 0.76 14.32 19.82
CA PRO A 34 0.87 13.67 18.53
C PRO A 34 1.60 12.31 18.64
N THR A 35 1.27 11.43 17.70
CA THR A 35 2.00 10.20 17.34
C THR A 35 2.29 10.26 15.83
N PRO A 36 3.01 9.29 15.23
CA PRO A 36 3.34 9.36 13.80
C PRO A 36 2.17 9.60 12.86
N ASP A 37 0.97 9.09 13.20
CA ASP A 37 -0.21 9.18 12.32
C ASP A 37 -1.42 9.90 12.95
N TRP A 38 -1.43 10.13 14.27
CA TRP A 38 -2.62 10.57 15.00
C TRP A 38 -2.32 11.62 16.07
N TRP A 39 -3.25 12.54 16.27
CA TRP A 39 -3.43 13.28 17.53
C TRP A 39 -4.29 12.46 18.50
N TYR A 40 -3.85 12.34 19.75
CA TYR A 40 -4.63 11.75 20.84
C TYR A 40 -5.09 12.85 21.79
N LEU A 41 -6.37 12.80 22.19
CA LEU A 41 -6.99 13.73 23.12
C LEU A 41 -7.62 12.91 24.27
N ALA A 42 -7.07 13.05 25.47
CA ALA A 42 -7.54 12.34 26.66
C ALA A 42 -7.75 13.32 27.82
N ALA A 43 -8.87 13.22 28.52
CA ALA A 43 -9.14 14.06 29.69
C ALA A 43 -8.18 13.73 30.83
N ARG A 44 -7.58 14.75 31.45
CA ARG A 44 -6.57 14.58 32.52
C ARG A 44 -7.13 13.96 33.80
N GLN A 45 -8.42 14.18 34.06
CA GLN A 45 -9.10 13.71 35.27
C GLN A 45 -9.91 12.42 35.05
N ARG A 46 -10.01 11.95 33.80
CA ARG A 46 -10.85 10.82 33.41
C ARG A 46 -10.08 9.91 32.46
N PHE A 47 -9.27 9.03 33.04
CA PHE A 47 -8.51 8.05 32.28
C PHE A 47 -9.41 6.90 31.85
N LEU A 48 -9.30 6.52 30.58
CA LEU A 48 -9.98 5.35 30.04
C LEU A 48 -9.51 4.09 30.79
N SER A 49 -10.35 3.62 31.71
CA SER A 49 -10.07 2.43 32.53
C SER A 49 -10.17 1.16 31.70
N ALA A 50 -11.14 1.11 30.78
CA ALA A 50 -11.40 -0.02 29.91
C ALA A 50 -10.20 -0.32 28.99
N ASP A 51 -9.80 -1.59 28.95
CA ASP A 51 -8.77 -2.08 28.02
C ASP A 51 -9.33 -2.31 26.61
N GLN A 52 -10.66 -2.44 26.47
CA GLN A 52 -11.38 -2.78 25.24
C GLN A 52 -12.87 -2.43 25.35
N GLY A 53 -13.54 -2.36 24.21
CA GLY A 53 -14.98 -2.10 24.13
C GLY A 53 -15.43 -1.69 22.74
N TRP A 54 -16.64 -1.13 22.66
CA TRP A 54 -17.18 -0.53 21.44
C TRP A 54 -16.51 0.81 21.15
N LYS A 55 -15.92 0.94 19.96
CA LYS A 55 -15.36 2.19 19.44
C LYS A 55 -16.27 2.74 18.36
N LEU A 56 -16.37 4.06 18.29
CA LEU A 56 -17.02 4.75 17.19
C LEU A 56 -15.98 5.34 16.26
N HIS A 57 -16.26 5.32 14.96
CA HIS A 57 -15.40 5.88 13.94
C HIS A 57 -16.21 6.77 13.00
N LEU A 58 -15.62 7.90 12.64
CA LEU A 58 -16.19 8.82 11.65
C LEU A 58 -15.21 8.94 10.48
N PRO A 59 -15.66 8.67 9.24
CA PRO A 59 -14.96 9.08 8.03
C PRO A 59 -15.24 10.54 7.70
N THR A 60 -14.43 11.12 6.80
CA THR A 60 -14.71 12.42 6.19
C THR A 60 -13.98 12.54 4.86
N VAL A 61 -14.32 13.57 4.09
CA VAL A 61 -13.53 14.04 2.94
C VAL A 61 -12.65 15.24 3.34
N PRO A 62 -11.51 15.48 2.68
CA PRO A 62 -10.57 16.55 3.06
C PRO A 62 -11.19 17.93 3.19
N THR A 63 -12.13 18.28 2.30
CA THR A 63 -12.81 19.57 2.28
C THR A 63 -13.77 19.80 3.45
N GLN A 64 -14.21 18.72 4.11
CA GLN A 64 -15.14 18.78 5.26
C GLN A 64 -14.44 18.49 6.60
N ALA A 65 -13.15 18.19 6.59
CA ALA A 65 -12.43 17.72 7.78
C ALA A 65 -12.51 18.69 8.97
N ILE A 66 -12.33 20.00 8.72
CA ILE A 66 -12.37 21.02 9.77
C ILE A 66 -13.80 21.27 10.25
N SER A 67 -14.76 21.41 9.35
CA SER A 67 -16.17 21.61 9.73
C SER A 67 -16.74 20.42 10.51
N LEU A 68 -16.33 19.19 10.19
CA LEU A 68 -16.68 18.02 11.00
C LEU A 68 -16.06 18.10 12.39
N LEU A 69 -14.80 18.53 12.51
CA LEU A 69 -14.14 18.71 13.80
C LEU A 69 -14.77 19.82 14.65
N GLU A 70 -15.22 20.92 14.03
CA GLU A 70 -15.94 21.99 14.71
C GLU A 70 -17.25 21.51 15.36
N VAL A 71 -17.91 20.53 14.74
CA VAL A 71 -19.14 19.91 15.29
C VAL A 71 -18.81 18.84 16.34
N VAL A 72 -17.85 17.96 16.05
CA VAL A 72 -17.59 16.75 16.86
C VAL A 72 -16.70 17.04 18.07
N ALA A 73 -15.69 17.90 17.94
CA ALA A 73 -14.72 18.11 19.02
C ALA A 73 -15.35 18.70 20.29
N PRO A 74 -16.15 19.79 20.25
CA PRO A 74 -16.78 20.33 21.47
C PRO A 74 -17.64 19.28 22.18
N LEU A 75 -18.42 18.52 21.40
CA LEU A 75 -19.28 17.45 21.92
C LEU A 75 -18.51 16.42 22.76
N LEU A 76 -17.35 15.99 22.27
CA LEU A 76 -16.49 15.00 22.93
C LEU A 76 -15.73 15.60 24.11
N MET A 77 -15.21 16.82 23.95
CA MET A 77 -14.38 17.50 24.94
C MET A 77 -15.20 17.88 26.19
N GLU A 78 -16.42 18.41 26.02
CA GLU A 78 -17.32 18.74 27.13
C GLU A 78 -17.75 17.52 27.96
N ARG A 79 -17.79 16.34 27.33
CA ARG A 79 -18.19 15.07 27.97
C ARG A 79 -17.03 14.29 28.55
N GLY A 80 -15.80 14.79 28.45
CA GLY A 80 -14.62 14.10 28.97
C GLY A 80 -14.28 12.82 28.18
N ILE A 81 -14.75 12.68 26.94
CA ILE A 81 -14.55 11.47 26.14
C ILE A 81 -13.15 11.46 25.55
N GLN A 82 -12.48 10.29 25.58
CA GLN A 82 -11.19 10.10 24.93
C GLN A 82 -11.38 9.79 23.44
N TRP A 83 -10.56 10.41 22.59
CA TRP A 83 -10.63 10.21 21.14
C TRP A 83 -9.28 10.51 20.47
N LYS A 84 -9.20 10.18 19.19
CA LYS A 84 -8.06 10.52 18.34
C LYS A 84 -8.52 10.92 16.94
N VAL A 85 -7.69 11.71 16.26
CA VAL A 85 -7.91 12.18 14.90
C VAL A 85 -6.61 12.12 14.11
N LEU A 86 -6.68 11.93 12.79
CA LEU A 86 -5.50 11.89 11.93
C LEU A 86 -4.64 13.16 12.08
N LEU A 87 -3.32 13.00 11.97
CA LEU A 87 -2.36 14.05 12.29
C LEU A 87 -2.46 15.28 11.37
N THR A 88 -2.64 15.07 10.07
CA THR A 88 -2.65 16.11 9.02
C THR A 88 -3.57 15.74 7.86
N VAL A 89 -3.85 16.67 6.95
CA VAL A 89 -4.67 16.41 5.74
C VAL A 89 -4.00 15.36 4.86
N LYS A 90 -2.67 15.35 4.77
CA LYS A 90 -1.90 14.32 4.07
C LYS A 90 -2.16 12.91 4.62
N HIS A 91 -2.35 12.78 5.94
CA HIS A 91 -2.70 11.51 6.56
C HIS A 91 -4.12 11.08 6.18
N LEU A 92 -5.07 12.02 6.12
CA LEU A 92 -6.44 11.77 5.66
C LEU A 92 -6.50 11.30 4.20
N LEU A 93 -5.77 11.96 3.30
CA LEU A 93 -5.64 11.53 1.90
C LEU A 93 -5.09 10.10 1.81
N ARG A 94 -4.02 9.82 2.57
CA ARG A 94 -3.40 8.49 2.62
C ARG A 94 -4.38 7.45 3.14
N PHE A 95 -5.04 7.68 4.28
CA PHE A 95 -5.92 6.70 4.92
C PHE A 95 -7.24 6.50 4.17
N SER A 96 -7.52 7.33 3.17
CA SER A 96 -8.65 7.18 2.25
C SER A 96 -8.25 6.57 0.90
N SER A 97 -6.99 6.14 0.74
CA SER A 97 -6.41 5.64 -0.52
C SER A 97 -5.57 4.36 -0.29
N PRO A 98 -5.48 3.43 -1.27
CA PRO A 98 -4.48 2.36 -1.25
C PRO A 98 -3.04 2.92 -1.24
N PRO A 99 -2.04 2.21 -0.68
CA PRO A 99 -2.08 0.88 -0.07
C PRO A 99 -2.32 0.90 1.45
N SER A 100 -3.11 1.87 1.97
CA SER A 100 -3.36 1.97 3.41
C SER A 100 -3.93 0.68 4.00
N GLN A 101 -3.57 0.43 5.27
CA GLN A 101 -3.97 -0.80 5.96
C GLN A 101 -5.49 -0.84 6.14
N LEU A 102 -6.12 -1.94 5.71
CA LEU A 102 -7.56 -2.18 5.80
C LEU A 102 -8.21 -1.77 7.14
N PRO A 103 -7.61 -2.00 8.32
CA PRO A 103 -8.25 -1.66 9.59
C PRO A 103 -8.40 -0.17 9.86
N GLN A 104 -7.59 0.66 9.21
CA GLN A 104 -7.54 2.11 9.41
C GLN A 104 -8.23 2.88 8.27
N LEU A 105 -8.67 2.16 7.26
CA LEU A 105 -9.10 2.70 5.99
C LEU A 105 -10.39 3.51 6.16
N GLY A 106 -10.39 4.74 5.67
CA GLY A 106 -11.48 5.71 5.78
C GLY A 106 -11.67 6.32 7.18
N LYS A 107 -10.93 5.89 8.21
CA LYS A 107 -11.11 6.38 9.59
C LYS A 107 -10.42 7.72 9.79
N PHE A 108 -11.21 8.78 10.01
CA PHE A 108 -10.69 10.11 10.31
C PHE A 108 -10.65 10.38 11.82
N ILE A 109 -11.77 10.11 12.52
CA ILE A 109 -11.89 10.24 13.98
C ILE A 109 -12.16 8.85 14.57
N THR A 110 -11.53 8.53 15.70
CA THR A 110 -11.84 7.35 16.51
C THR A 110 -12.19 7.80 17.93
N ILE A 111 -13.32 7.34 18.44
CA ILE A 111 -13.88 7.73 19.74
C ILE A 111 -13.91 6.50 20.63
N TYR A 112 -13.54 6.68 21.90
CA TYR A 112 -13.44 5.60 22.89
C TYR A 112 -14.44 5.82 24.04
N PRO A 113 -15.71 5.41 23.85
CA PRO A 113 -16.67 5.32 24.95
C PRO A 113 -16.18 4.42 26.09
N GLU A 114 -16.47 4.77 27.34
CA GLU A 114 -16.06 3.96 28.50
C GLU A 114 -16.92 2.71 28.71
N ASN A 115 -18.16 2.73 28.23
CA ASN A 115 -19.11 1.63 28.34
C ASN A 115 -20.17 1.71 27.23
N ASP A 116 -20.96 0.64 27.11
CA ASP A 116 -21.97 0.48 26.05
C ASP A 116 -23.03 1.58 26.08
N GLN A 117 -23.48 2.02 27.26
CA GLN A 117 -24.49 3.07 27.37
C GLN A 117 -24.01 4.40 26.79
N ILE A 118 -22.74 4.76 27.06
CA ILE A 118 -22.12 5.95 26.47
C ILE A 118 -21.94 5.75 24.96
N ALA A 119 -21.56 4.55 24.51
CA ALA A 119 -21.39 4.26 23.09
C ALA A 119 -22.71 4.43 22.30
N ILE A 120 -23.83 3.89 22.81
CA ILE A 120 -25.15 4.04 22.21
C ILE A 120 -25.56 5.51 22.13
N THR A 121 -25.43 6.23 23.25
CA THR A 121 -25.84 7.64 23.36
C THR A 121 -25.03 8.53 22.42
N LEU A 122 -23.71 8.32 22.37
CA LEU A 122 -22.83 9.07 21.46
C LEU A 122 -23.12 8.72 20.00
N ALA A 123 -23.38 7.47 19.66
CA ALA A 123 -23.67 7.09 18.28
C ALA A 123 -24.94 7.75 17.75
N ALA A 124 -26.01 7.79 18.56
CA ALA A 124 -27.25 8.48 18.21
C ALA A 124 -27.05 9.99 18.02
N LEU A 125 -26.35 10.62 18.96
CA LEU A 125 -26.09 12.07 18.92
C LEU A 125 -25.17 12.47 17.75
N LEU A 126 -24.10 11.71 17.53
CA LEU A 126 -23.22 11.92 16.38
C LEU A 126 -23.97 11.73 15.07
N HIS A 127 -24.85 10.72 14.98
CA HIS A 127 -25.66 10.51 13.79
C HIS A 127 -26.52 11.74 13.46
N GLU A 128 -27.20 12.32 14.44
CA GLU A 128 -28.01 13.52 14.28
C GLU A 128 -27.17 14.74 13.87
N GLN A 129 -26.03 14.96 14.52
CA GLN A 129 -25.20 16.16 14.33
C GLN A 129 -24.34 16.12 13.05
N THR A 130 -24.23 14.96 12.39
CA THR A 130 -23.31 14.77 11.26
C THR A 130 -23.99 14.42 9.93
N GLN A 131 -25.30 14.57 9.81
CA GLN A 131 -26.07 14.21 8.60
C GLN A 131 -25.65 14.96 7.34
N GLN A 132 -25.08 16.15 7.48
CA GLN A 132 -24.60 17.00 6.38
C GLN A 132 -23.24 16.60 5.83
N PHE A 133 -22.50 15.73 6.52
CA PHE A 133 -21.15 15.34 6.13
C PHE A 133 -21.15 14.01 5.37
N CYS A 134 -20.10 13.81 4.59
CA CYS A 134 -19.89 12.57 3.85
C CYS A 134 -18.46 12.04 4.04
N GLY A 135 -18.28 10.76 3.74
CA GLY A 135 -16.97 10.12 3.81
C GLY A 135 -17.00 8.73 3.22
N PRO A 136 -15.81 8.12 3.01
CA PRO A 136 -15.72 6.76 2.51
C PRO A 136 -16.34 5.75 3.47
N VAL A 137 -16.85 4.65 2.91
CA VAL A 137 -17.27 3.49 3.70
C VAL A 137 -16.07 2.93 4.46
N ILE A 138 -16.28 2.59 5.73
CA ILE A 138 -15.28 1.89 6.56
C ILE A 138 -15.60 0.39 6.50
N PRO A 139 -14.90 -0.43 5.70
CA PRO A 139 -15.34 -1.80 5.40
C PRO A 139 -15.27 -2.74 6.61
N SER A 140 -14.38 -2.46 7.56
CA SER A 140 -14.17 -3.29 8.76
C SER A 140 -15.22 -3.09 9.86
N ASP A 141 -16.08 -2.08 9.74
CA ASP A 141 -16.92 -1.60 10.84
C ASP A 141 -18.40 -1.66 10.45
N PHE A 142 -19.28 -1.82 11.43
CA PHE A 142 -20.73 -1.73 11.23
C PHE A 142 -21.12 -0.26 11.07
N ARG A 143 -22.06 0.02 10.17
CA ARG A 143 -22.63 1.37 10.00
C ARG A 143 -23.85 1.52 10.89
N TYR A 144 -23.98 2.63 11.61
CA TYR A 144 -25.06 2.84 12.59
C TYR A 144 -26.44 2.80 11.94
N THR A 145 -26.66 3.53 10.84
CA THR A 145 -27.83 3.39 9.93
C THR A 145 -27.33 3.35 8.49
N SER A 146 -28.17 3.05 7.50
CA SER A 146 -27.73 3.01 6.09
C SER A 146 -27.14 4.34 5.61
N GLU A 147 -27.57 5.47 6.17
CA GLU A 147 -27.11 6.81 5.80
C GLU A 147 -26.16 7.45 6.83
N SER A 148 -25.96 6.84 8.00
CA SER A 148 -25.18 7.47 9.07
C SER A 148 -23.70 7.65 8.70
N LEU A 149 -23.08 8.75 9.15
CA LEU A 149 -21.62 8.90 9.13
C LEU A 149 -20.95 8.06 10.24
N VAL A 150 -21.72 7.57 11.22
CA VAL A 150 -21.21 6.84 12.37
C VAL A 150 -21.01 5.37 12.05
N TYR A 151 -19.78 4.90 12.24
CA TYR A 151 -19.41 3.49 12.22
C TYR A 151 -18.99 3.02 13.60
N TYR A 152 -19.12 1.72 13.87
CA TYR A 152 -18.74 1.14 15.15
C TYR A 152 -18.14 -0.26 15.01
N ARG A 153 -17.19 -0.59 15.89
CA ARG A 153 -16.60 -1.93 16.01
C ARG A 153 -16.17 -2.23 17.44
N TYR A 154 -16.17 -3.50 17.80
CA TYR A 154 -15.59 -3.96 19.07
C TYR A 154 -14.08 -4.15 18.93
N GLY A 155 -13.28 -3.70 19.90
CA GLY A 155 -11.83 -3.94 19.88
C GLY A 155 -11.06 -3.34 21.05
N GLY A 156 -9.76 -3.67 21.14
CA GLY A 156 -8.88 -3.24 22.23
C GLY A 156 -8.58 -1.75 22.20
N PHE A 157 -8.90 -1.03 23.28
CA PHE A 157 -8.63 0.40 23.45
C PHE A 157 -7.15 0.66 23.67
N LYS A 158 -6.55 -0.13 24.56
CA LYS A 158 -5.11 -0.15 24.81
C LYS A 158 -4.45 -1.14 23.87
N THR A 159 -3.29 -0.75 23.39
CA THR A 159 -2.51 -1.60 22.49
C THR A 159 -1.95 -2.79 23.28
N ARG A 160 -2.55 -3.97 23.08
CA ARG A 160 -2.03 -5.25 23.54
C ARG A 160 -1.75 -6.15 22.35
N TYR A 161 -0.72 -6.98 22.48
CA TYR A 161 -0.36 -7.96 21.48
C TYR A 161 -0.04 -9.29 22.13
N PHE A 162 -0.21 -10.35 21.36
CA PHE A 162 0.40 -11.65 21.61
C PHE A 162 1.04 -12.13 20.31
N TYR A 163 1.89 -13.14 20.40
CA TYR A 163 2.41 -13.80 19.22
C TYR A 163 1.52 -14.98 18.88
N SER A 164 0.96 -15.01 17.68
CA SER A 164 0.07 -16.10 17.26
C SER A 164 0.82 -17.43 17.32
N PRO A 165 0.32 -18.45 18.04
CA PRO A 165 0.94 -19.77 18.04
C PRO A 165 0.97 -20.42 16.64
N ARG A 166 0.05 -20.02 15.74
CA ARG A 166 -0.06 -20.55 14.38
C ARG A 166 0.87 -19.84 13.39
N THR A 167 0.95 -18.51 13.44
CA THR A 167 1.71 -17.72 12.44
C THR A 167 3.00 -17.12 12.98
N ALA A 168 3.23 -17.18 14.29
CA ALA A 168 4.29 -16.49 15.03
C ALA A 168 4.32 -14.96 14.85
N LEU A 169 3.25 -14.39 14.28
CA LEU A 169 3.13 -12.95 14.06
C LEU A 169 2.61 -12.25 15.31
N ARG A 170 3.19 -11.08 15.59
CA ARG A 170 2.69 -10.10 16.55
C ARG A 170 1.29 -9.67 16.13
N THR A 171 0.31 -10.09 16.92
CA THR A 171 -1.11 -9.94 16.63
C THR A 171 -1.73 -9.12 17.75
N HIS A 172 -2.48 -8.08 17.39
CA HIS A 172 -3.23 -7.32 18.39
C HIS A 172 -4.30 -8.21 19.05
N CYS A 173 -4.55 -8.04 20.34
CA CYS A 173 -5.55 -8.84 21.05
C CYS A 173 -6.64 -8.03 21.75
N ILE A 174 -7.75 -8.73 21.97
CA ILE A 174 -8.75 -8.46 23.00
C ILE A 174 -8.75 -9.62 24.01
N ILE A 175 -9.33 -9.37 25.17
CA ILE A 175 -9.35 -10.26 26.33
C ILE A 175 -10.76 -10.83 26.45
N THR A 176 -10.89 -12.14 26.48
CA THR A 176 -12.17 -12.81 26.73
C THR A 176 -12.61 -12.63 28.19
N PRO A 177 -13.89 -12.91 28.54
CA PRO A 177 -14.35 -12.84 29.93
C PRO A 177 -13.58 -13.76 30.90
N ASP A 178 -12.99 -14.86 30.41
CA ASP A 178 -12.12 -15.77 31.17
C ASP A 178 -10.64 -15.33 31.19
N GLY A 179 -10.31 -14.13 30.70
CA GLY A 179 -8.99 -13.51 30.80
C GLY A 179 -7.99 -13.90 29.69
N LYS A 180 -8.42 -14.63 28.65
CA LYS A 180 -7.52 -15.09 27.58
C LYS A 180 -7.38 -14.05 26.47
N ASN A 181 -6.16 -13.91 25.96
CA ASN A 181 -5.90 -13.10 24.77
C ASN A 181 -6.37 -13.83 23.51
N ILE A 182 -7.27 -13.22 22.76
CA ILE A 182 -7.67 -13.66 21.41
C ILE A 182 -7.36 -12.55 20.40
N ALA A 183 -7.24 -12.89 19.13
CA ALA A 183 -6.97 -11.90 18.09
C ALA A 183 -8.07 -10.84 18.02
N ASP A 184 -7.68 -9.56 18.03
CA ASP A 184 -8.52 -8.46 17.55
C ASP A 184 -8.58 -8.61 16.03
N GLU A 185 -9.60 -9.33 15.53
CA GLU A 185 -9.77 -9.55 14.10
C GLU A 185 -10.04 -8.22 13.38
N ARG A 186 -9.12 -7.83 12.50
CA ARG A 186 -9.22 -6.57 11.73
C ARG A 186 -9.36 -6.84 10.25
N THR A 187 -10.40 -7.60 9.91
CA THR A 187 -10.70 -7.98 8.52
C THR A 187 -11.76 -7.05 7.92
N THR A 188 -12.08 -7.22 6.64
CA THR A 188 -13.22 -6.55 5.98
C THR A 188 -14.56 -7.17 6.37
N ARG A 189 -14.56 -8.29 7.11
CA ARG A 189 -15.79 -8.88 7.63
C ARG A 189 -16.13 -8.19 8.93
N GLN A 190 -17.29 -7.55 8.96
CA GLN A 190 -17.87 -7.00 10.17
C GLN A 190 -18.12 -8.14 11.17
N HIS A 191 -17.47 -8.07 12.33
CA HIS A 191 -17.57 -9.08 13.37
C HIS A 191 -17.42 -8.43 14.74
N TYR A 192 -18.06 -9.02 15.73
CA TYR A 192 -17.85 -8.75 17.15
C TYR A 192 -17.93 -10.07 17.93
N PRO A 193 -17.24 -10.19 19.07
CA PRO A 193 -17.32 -11.40 19.89
C PRO A 193 -18.74 -11.64 20.39
N GLU A 194 -19.21 -12.90 20.35
CA GLU A 194 -20.58 -13.25 20.77
C GLU A 194 -20.90 -12.78 22.20
N TRP A 195 -19.93 -12.88 23.11
CA TRP A 195 -20.07 -12.46 24.50
C TRP A 195 -20.19 -10.94 24.69
N ALA A 196 -19.75 -10.14 23.72
CA ALA A 196 -19.91 -8.68 23.78
C ALA A 196 -21.36 -8.27 23.42
N GLY A 197 -22.00 -9.00 22.50
CA GLY A 197 -23.32 -8.66 21.94
C GLY A 197 -23.33 -7.33 21.18
N ASN A 198 -24.30 -7.08 20.30
CA ASN A 198 -24.43 -5.75 19.66
C ASN A 198 -25.35 -4.85 20.51
N PRO A 199 -24.84 -3.79 21.15
CA PRO A 199 -25.65 -2.91 21.99
C PRO A 199 -26.42 -1.86 21.17
N PHE A 200 -26.12 -1.72 19.88
CA PHE A 200 -26.75 -0.72 19.02
C PHE A 200 -28.09 -1.20 18.47
N PRO A 201 -29.04 -0.29 18.19
CA PRO A 201 -30.32 -0.65 17.60
C PRO A 201 -30.13 -1.37 16.27
N THR A 202 -30.98 -2.36 16.00
CA THR A 202 -31.02 -3.00 14.68
C THR A 202 -31.93 -2.18 13.79
N PHE A 203 -31.38 -1.64 12.71
CA PHE A 203 -32.15 -0.94 11.68
C PHE A 203 -32.42 -1.89 10.52
N GLU A 204 -33.63 -1.87 9.98
CA GLU A 204 -33.91 -2.60 8.75
C GLU A 204 -33.02 -2.07 7.64
N GLN A 205 -32.24 -2.96 7.02
CA GLN A 205 -31.52 -2.57 5.81
C GLN A 205 -32.57 -2.32 4.72
N PRO A 206 -32.41 -1.24 3.93
CA PRO A 206 -33.30 -1.02 2.80
C PRO A 206 -33.34 -2.29 1.95
N GLN A 207 -34.54 -2.82 1.70
CA GLN A 207 -34.70 -3.97 0.82
C GLN A 207 -34.06 -3.61 -0.51
N SER A 208 -32.99 -4.32 -0.89
CA SER A 208 -32.37 -4.10 -2.20
C SER A 208 -33.46 -4.29 -3.24
N SER A 209 -33.77 -3.21 -3.96
CA SER A 209 -34.81 -3.30 -4.98
C SER A 209 -34.30 -4.31 -6.00
N ARG A 210 -35.01 -5.42 -6.18
CA ARG A 210 -34.72 -6.42 -7.23
C ARG A 210 -34.92 -5.88 -8.64
N LYS A 211 -35.22 -4.59 -8.81
CA LYS A 211 -35.13 -3.94 -10.11
C LYS A 211 -33.65 -3.97 -10.49
N GLY A 212 -33.34 -4.58 -11.64
CA GLY A 212 -31.96 -4.66 -12.13
C GLY A 212 -31.28 -3.28 -12.11
N LEU A 213 -29.95 -3.28 -12.00
CA LEU A 213 -29.12 -2.06 -11.90
C LEU A 213 -29.61 -0.98 -12.88
N PHE A 214 -30.35 0.01 -12.38
CA PHE A 214 -30.80 1.21 -13.10
C PHE A 214 -31.58 0.95 -14.41
N GLY A 215 -32.47 -0.04 -14.40
CA GLY A 215 -33.30 -0.37 -15.57
C GLY A 215 -32.65 -1.32 -16.57
N ARG A 216 -31.40 -1.75 -16.30
CA ARG A 216 -30.72 -2.81 -17.03
C ARG A 216 -30.74 -4.11 -16.24
N SER A 217 -30.91 -5.24 -16.92
CA SER A 217 -30.89 -6.57 -16.28
C SER A 217 -29.47 -7.13 -16.21
N LEU A 218 -28.52 -6.32 -15.70
CA LEU A 218 -27.12 -6.70 -15.61
C LEU A 218 -26.93 -7.87 -14.65
N LYS A 219 -26.34 -8.96 -15.15
CA LYS A 219 -25.93 -10.12 -14.36
C LYS A 219 -24.42 -10.15 -14.23
N VAL A 220 -23.91 -10.14 -13.00
CA VAL A 220 -22.48 -10.31 -12.73
C VAL A 220 -22.08 -11.75 -13.08
N ARG A 221 -21.10 -11.90 -13.98
CA ARG A 221 -20.52 -13.19 -14.38
C ARG A 221 -19.26 -13.52 -13.57
N SER A 222 -18.39 -12.54 -13.39
CA SER A 222 -17.16 -12.70 -12.60
C SER A 222 -16.68 -11.37 -12.03
N VAL A 223 -15.88 -11.46 -10.98
CA VAL A 223 -15.19 -10.33 -10.36
C VAL A 223 -13.75 -10.35 -10.84
N LEU A 224 -13.32 -9.31 -11.56
CA LEU A 224 -11.93 -9.17 -12.01
C LEU A 224 -11.04 -8.55 -10.94
N ASN A 225 -11.57 -7.54 -10.24
CA ASN A 225 -10.89 -6.85 -9.17
C ASN A 225 -11.90 -6.35 -8.13
N GLN A 226 -11.51 -6.37 -6.86
CA GLN A 226 -12.22 -5.73 -5.76
C GLN A 226 -11.20 -5.07 -4.84
N SER A 227 -11.37 -3.78 -4.63
CA SER A 227 -10.53 -2.98 -3.75
C SER A 227 -11.38 -1.98 -2.97
N ILE A 228 -10.75 -1.12 -2.17
CA ILE A 228 -11.52 -0.03 -1.55
C ILE A 228 -11.98 1.01 -2.58
N LYS A 229 -11.17 1.32 -3.61
CA LYS A 229 -11.55 2.33 -4.62
C LYS A 229 -12.82 1.94 -5.38
N GLY A 230 -13.08 0.65 -5.43
CA GLY A 230 -14.24 0.00 -6.03
C GLY A 230 -13.85 -1.33 -6.66
N GLY A 231 -14.77 -1.88 -7.45
CA GLY A 231 -14.60 -3.15 -8.14
C GLY A 231 -14.66 -3.06 -9.66
N VAL A 232 -14.19 -4.10 -10.31
CA VAL A 232 -14.28 -4.31 -11.76
C VAL A 232 -14.92 -5.67 -11.99
N TYR A 233 -16.04 -5.69 -12.70
CA TYR A 233 -16.89 -6.86 -12.87
C TYR A 233 -17.09 -7.16 -14.34
N VAL A 234 -17.04 -8.43 -14.72
CA VAL A 234 -17.60 -8.87 -16.01
C VAL A 234 -19.10 -9.04 -15.80
N VAL A 235 -19.90 -8.35 -16.58
CA VAL A 235 -21.37 -8.41 -16.51
C VAL A 235 -21.95 -8.79 -17.87
N SER A 236 -23.18 -9.28 -17.87
CA SER A 236 -23.94 -9.48 -19.12
C SER A 236 -25.30 -8.84 -19.07
N ASP A 237 -25.70 -8.30 -20.21
CA ASP A 237 -27.06 -7.85 -20.51
C ASP A 237 -27.58 -8.70 -21.69
N GLY A 238 -28.51 -9.62 -21.41
CA GLY A 238 -28.88 -10.65 -22.38
C GLY A 238 -27.68 -11.52 -22.81
N ASN A 239 -27.35 -11.51 -24.10
CA ASN A 239 -26.24 -12.27 -24.69
C ASN A 239 -24.93 -11.47 -24.78
N GLU A 240 -24.98 -10.16 -24.56
CA GLU A 240 -23.80 -9.29 -24.65
C GLU A 240 -23.05 -9.27 -23.32
N THR A 241 -21.73 -9.08 -23.41
CA THR A 241 -20.82 -9.05 -22.25
C THR A 241 -20.13 -7.70 -22.17
N PHE A 242 -20.04 -7.16 -20.96
CA PHE A 242 -19.51 -5.83 -20.67
C PHE A 242 -18.58 -5.87 -19.46
N ILE A 243 -17.82 -4.80 -19.28
CA ILE A 243 -17.14 -4.48 -18.03
C ILE A 243 -17.95 -3.43 -17.28
N LEU A 244 -18.22 -3.69 -16.01
CA LEU A 244 -18.78 -2.73 -15.07
C LEU A 244 -17.68 -2.34 -14.08
N LYS A 245 -17.26 -1.07 -14.09
CA LYS A 245 -16.40 -0.50 -13.06
C LYS A 245 -17.24 0.22 -12.02
N GLU A 246 -16.87 0.10 -10.75
CA GLU A 246 -17.43 0.78 -9.60
C GLU A 246 -16.38 1.75 -9.04
N ALA A 247 -16.79 2.95 -8.68
CA ALA A 247 -16.02 3.94 -7.95
C ALA A 247 -16.76 4.35 -6.68
N ARG A 248 -16.10 4.21 -5.52
CA ARG A 248 -16.73 4.47 -4.23
C ARG A 248 -16.54 5.89 -3.75
N LEU A 249 -17.61 6.47 -3.21
CA LEU A 249 -17.62 7.81 -2.62
C LEU A 249 -16.47 7.99 -1.61
N GLY A 250 -15.80 9.15 -1.66
CA GLY A 250 -14.81 9.57 -0.69
C GLY A 250 -13.51 8.76 -0.68
N THR A 251 -13.34 7.82 -1.62
CA THR A 251 -12.10 7.05 -1.78
C THR A 251 -11.16 7.73 -2.77
N CYS A 252 -9.86 7.55 -2.56
CA CYS A 252 -8.81 8.24 -3.33
C CYS A 252 -9.02 9.76 -3.47
N PRO A 253 -9.39 10.47 -2.38
CA PRO A 253 -9.68 11.90 -2.48
C PRO A 253 -8.41 12.69 -2.80
N ASP A 254 -8.58 13.86 -3.41
CA ASP A 254 -7.52 14.85 -3.58
C ASP A 254 -7.78 16.15 -2.80
N THR A 255 -6.85 17.08 -2.88
CA THR A 255 -6.93 18.37 -2.17
C THR A 255 -7.96 19.33 -2.75
N LEU A 256 -8.53 19.04 -3.92
CA LEU A 256 -9.60 19.83 -4.54
C LEU A 256 -10.99 19.31 -4.14
N GLY A 257 -11.06 18.25 -3.32
CA GLY A 257 -12.32 17.63 -2.92
C GLY A 257 -12.90 16.67 -3.96
N ARG A 258 -12.10 16.28 -4.96
CA ARG A 258 -12.50 15.25 -5.92
C ARG A 258 -12.18 13.86 -5.36
N ASP A 259 -12.93 12.85 -5.78
CA ASP A 259 -12.76 11.46 -5.35
C ASP A 259 -12.74 10.47 -6.53
N MET A 260 -12.77 9.18 -6.22
CA MET A 260 -12.76 8.11 -7.23
C MET A 260 -13.95 8.19 -8.21
N ARG A 261 -15.09 8.77 -7.82
CA ARG A 261 -16.25 8.95 -8.72
C ARG A 261 -15.93 10.01 -9.78
N ASP A 262 -15.23 11.08 -9.41
CA ASP A 262 -14.77 12.09 -10.37
C ASP A 262 -13.73 11.50 -11.34
N ARG A 263 -12.83 10.65 -10.84
CA ARG A 263 -11.89 9.90 -11.70
C ARG A 263 -12.60 8.98 -12.69
N LEU A 264 -13.64 8.27 -12.25
CA LEU A 264 -14.42 7.39 -13.14
C LEU A 264 -15.25 8.18 -14.18
N THR A 265 -15.68 9.38 -13.80
CA THR A 265 -16.35 10.32 -14.72
C THR A 265 -15.38 10.83 -15.78
N ASN A 266 -14.16 11.19 -15.37
CA ASN A 266 -13.09 11.53 -16.27
C ASN A 266 -12.75 10.37 -17.23
N GLU A 267 -12.67 9.14 -16.73
CA GLU A 267 -12.47 7.96 -17.58
C GLU A 267 -13.55 7.84 -18.66
N PHE A 268 -14.84 7.99 -18.30
CA PHE A 268 -15.94 7.97 -19.27
C PHE A 268 -15.77 9.04 -20.36
N HIS A 269 -15.36 10.27 -20.00
CA HIS A 269 -15.14 11.35 -20.97
C HIS A 269 -13.95 11.07 -21.89
N ILE A 270 -12.84 10.58 -21.34
CA ILE A 270 -11.65 10.21 -22.14
C ILE A 270 -11.98 9.06 -23.10
N LEU A 271 -12.65 8.00 -22.62
CA LEU A 271 -13.07 6.88 -23.47
C LEU A 271 -14.03 7.34 -24.57
N SER A 272 -14.94 8.27 -24.26
CA SER A 272 -15.87 8.82 -25.26
C SER A 272 -15.14 9.57 -26.36
N ARG A 273 -14.08 10.31 -26.02
CA ARG A 273 -13.23 11.00 -27.00
C ARG A 273 -12.47 10.03 -27.90
N LEU A 274 -11.97 8.93 -27.34
CA LEU A 274 -11.17 7.92 -28.05
C LEU A 274 -12.02 6.86 -28.77
N ALA A 275 -13.35 6.84 -28.59
CA ALA A 275 -14.23 5.77 -29.06
C ALA A 275 -14.14 5.50 -30.58
N HIS A 276 -13.85 6.53 -31.38
CA HIS A 276 -13.71 6.41 -32.84
C HIS A 276 -12.39 5.76 -33.29
N LEU A 277 -11.38 5.70 -32.42
CA LEU A 277 -10.06 5.14 -32.72
C LEU A 277 -9.95 3.64 -32.44
N GLN A 278 -10.91 3.07 -31.68
CA GLN A 278 -10.93 1.66 -31.29
C GLN A 278 -9.67 1.19 -30.52
N ILE A 279 -8.92 2.12 -29.91
CA ILE A 279 -7.72 1.84 -29.12
C ILE A 279 -8.00 1.59 -27.63
N ALA A 280 -9.23 1.81 -27.18
CA ALA A 280 -9.71 1.62 -25.80
C ALA A 280 -11.18 1.16 -25.81
N PRO A 281 -11.72 0.59 -24.71
CA PRO A 281 -13.11 0.16 -24.65
C PRO A 281 -14.09 1.29 -24.98
N ARG A 282 -15.11 1.00 -25.79
CA ARG A 282 -16.19 1.96 -25.97
C ARG A 282 -17.00 2.12 -24.68
N PRO A 283 -17.22 3.35 -24.17
CA PRO A 283 -18.10 3.55 -23.03
C PRO A 283 -19.56 3.33 -23.44
N VAL A 284 -20.35 2.74 -22.54
CA VAL A 284 -21.77 2.42 -22.78
C VAL A 284 -22.68 3.28 -21.92
N ASP A 285 -22.36 3.44 -20.63
CA ASP A 285 -23.20 4.19 -19.68
C ASP A 285 -22.41 4.63 -18.44
N LEU A 286 -22.85 5.71 -17.79
CA LEU A 286 -22.31 6.21 -16.52
C LEU A 286 -23.48 6.60 -15.60
N PHE A 287 -23.58 5.98 -14.43
CA PHE A 287 -24.71 6.17 -13.52
C PHE A 287 -24.31 6.01 -12.05
N ASP A 288 -25.12 6.55 -11.13
CA ASP A 288 -24.89 6.49 -9.69
C ASP A 288 -25.84 5.50 -8.99
N ALA A 289 -25.31 4.74 -8.03
CA ALA A 289 -26.03 3.76 -7.21
C ALA A 289 -25.47 3.67 -5.81
N ASP A 290 -26.32 3.62 -4.78
CA ASP A 290 -25.88 3.41 -3.39
C ASP A 290 -24.69 4.30 -2.98
N ASN A 291 -24.75 5.58 -3.39
CA ASN A 291 -23.71 6.61 -3.25
C ASN A 291 -22.41 6.41 -4.08
N ASN A 292 -22.27 5.30 -4.79
CA ASN A 292 -21.15 5.00 -5.68
C ASN A 292 -21.47 5.37 -7.13
N ARG A 293 -20.43 5.47 -7.97
CA ARG A 293 -20.54 5.69 -9.41
C ARG A 293 -20.14 4.44 -10.17
N TYR A 294 -20.83 4.16 -11.27
CA TYR A 294 -20.62 2.98 -12.10
C TYR A 294 -20.45 3.36 -13.56
N LEU A 295 -19.46 2.74 -14.20
CA LEU A 295 -19.17 2.88 -15.63
C LEU A 295 -19.34 1.52 -16.30
N LEU A 296 -20.31 1.43 -17.20
CA LEU A 296 -20.50 0.29 -18.09
C LEU A 296 -19.73 0.55 -19.39
N MET A 297 -18.87 -0.37 -19.79
CA MET A 297 -18.06 -0.26 -21.01
C MET A 297 -17.94 -1.60 -21.73
N GLU A 298 -17.50 -1.54 -22.98
CA GLU A 298 -17.16 -2.70 -23.79
C GLU A 298 -16.22 -3.67 -23.07
N HIS A 299 -16.47 -4.97 -23.23
CA HIS A 299 -15.54 -6.00 -22.81
C HIS A 299 -14.56 -6.34 -23.95
N LEU A 300 -13.30 -5.98 -23.78
CA LEU A 300 -12.23 -6.33 -24.71
C LEU A 300 -11.62 -7.69 -24.30
N PRO A 301 -11.71 -8.74 -25.14
CA PRO A 301 -11.10 -10.02 -24.84
C PRO A 301 -9.58 -9.93 -24.97
N GLY A 302 -8.88 -10.05 -23.85
CA GLY A 302 -7.42 -10.00 -23.80
C GLY A 302 -6.90 -10.22 -22.38
N GLN A 303 -5.59 -10.14 -22.22
CA GLN A 303 -4.93 -10.13 -20.91
C GLN A 303 -4.03 -8.91 -20.78
N THR A 304 -3.78 -8.46 -19.56
CA THR A 304 -2.86 -7.33 -19.34
C THR A 304 -1.47 -7.67 -19.89
N LEU A 305 -0.78 -6.67 -20.42
CA LEU A 305 0.59 -6.80 -20.91
C LEU A 305 1.52 -7.37 -19.85
N ARG A 306 1.33 -6.98 -18.58
CA ARG A 306 2.00 -7.60 -17.43
C ARG A 306 1.84 -9.12 -17.42
N LYS A 307 0.59 -9.59 -17.41
CA LYS A 307 0.29 -11.03 -17.35
C LYS A 307 0.78 -11.76 -18.60
N TYR A 308 0.71 -11.11 -19.76
CA TYR A 308 1.22 -11.64 -21.01
C TYR A 308 2.72 -11.94 -20.93
N ILE A 309 3.52 -10.95 -20.53
CA ILE A 309 4.99 -11.11 -20.41
C ILE A 309 5.37 -12.09 -19.30
N GLU A 310 4.68 -12.07 -18.15
CA GLU A 310 4.92 -13.01 -17.05
C GLU A 310 4.68 -14.47 -17.47
N VAL A 311 3.60 -14.75 -18.20
CA VAL A 311 3.29 -16.11 -18.70
C VAL A 311 4.28 -16.55 -19.78
N GLN A 312 4.61 -15.68 -20.73
CA GLN A 312 5.55 -15.99 -21.82
C GLN A 312 6.97 -16.23 -21.28
N GLY A 313 7.44 -15.41 -20.34
CA GLY A 313 8.75 -15.57 -19.71
C GLY A 313 8.91 -16.90 -18.94
N CYS A 314 7.79 -17.46 -18.42
CA CYS A 314 7.80 -18.78 -17.79
C CYS A 314 7.83 -19.95 -18.78
N MET A 315 7.36 -19.74 -20.02
CA MET A 315 7.23 -20.79 -21.04
C MET A 315 8.45 -20.86 -21.96
N GLY A 316 9.29 -19.81 -22.02
CA GLY A 316 10.44 -19.74 -22.92
C GLY A 316 10.08 -19.73 -24.42
N GLU A 317 8.79 -19.66 -24.74
CA GLU A 317 8.25 -19.51 -26.08
C GLU A 317 8.16 -18.02 -26.37
N HIS A 318 9.09 -17.50 -27.16
CA HIS A 318 9.05 -16.11 -27.60
C HIS A 318 8.97 -16.07 -29.12
N ASP A 319 7.77 -15.80 -29.64
CA ASP A 319 7.60 -15.46 -31.04
C ASP A 319 8.14 -14.03 -31.27
N SER A 320 9.29 -13.94 -31.95
CA SER A 320 9.95 -12.67 -32.15
C SER A 320 9.12 -11.70 -32.99
N THR A 321 8.38 -12.24 -33.95
CA THR A 321 7.52 -11.47 -34.85
C THR A 321 6.31 -10.90 -34.13
N PHE A 322 5.68 -11.69 -33.24
CA PHE A 322 4.59 -11.21 -32.40
C PHE A 322 5.05 -10.12 -31.43
N THR A 323 6.22 -10.30 -30.82
CA THR A 323 6.80 -9.32 -29.88
C THR A 323 7.08 -7.97 -30.56
N ARG A 324 7.60 -8.00 -31.80
CA ARG A 324 7.77 -6.79 -32.61
C ARG A 324 6.43 -6.11 -32.92
N HIS A 325 5.44 -6.86 -33.38
CA HIS A 325 4.09 -6.32 -33.64
C HIS A 325 3.48 -5.70 -32.38
N LEU A 326 3.70 -6.30 -31.21
CA LEU A 326 3.24 -5.79 -29.93
C LEU A 326 3.87 -4.42 -29.61
N CYS A 327 5.19 -4.28 -29.78
CA CYS A 327 5.90 -3.02 -29.59
C CYS A 327 5.41 -1.94 -30.56
N GLU A 328 5.29 -2.27 -31.86
CA GLU A 328 4.80 -1.34 -32.89
C GLU A 328 3.36 -0.90 -32.60
N SER A 329 2.49 -1.84 -32.22
CA SER A 329 1.11 -1.55 -31.83
C SER A 329 1.03 -0.64 -30.61
N LEU A 330 1.91 -0.81 -29.62
CA LEU A 330 1.96 0.05 -28.43
C LEU A 330 2.42 1.48 -28.79
N ILE A 331 3.47 1.61 -29.61
CA ILE A 331 3.97 2.91 -30.07
C ILE A 331 2.87 3.66 -30.83
N ASP A 332 2.20 2.98 -31.76
CA ASP A 332 1.11 3.59 -32.52
C ASP A 332 -0.05 4.02 -31.63
N LEU A 333 -0.41 3.20 -30.64
CA LEU A 333 -1.47 3.49 -29.68
C LEU A 333 -1.19 4.75 -28.85
N VAL A 334 0.05 4.95 -28.37
CA VAL A 334 0.45 6.18 -27.65
C VAL A 334 0.38 7.40 -28.58
N ARG A 335 0.90 7.25 -29.81
CA ARG A 335 0.85 8.29 -30.84
C ARG A 335 -0.59 8.71 -31.16
N GLN A 336 -1.51 7.76 -31.32
CA GLN A 336 -2.92 8.03 -31.57
C GLN A 336 -3.57 8.80 -30.41
N CYS A 337 -3.24 8.48 -29.15
CA CYS A 337 -3.74 9.22 -27.99
C CYS A 337 -3.26 10.68 -27.99
N HIS A 338 -1.96 10.89 -28.19
CA HIS A 338 -1.38 12.25 -28.23
C HIS A 338 -1.95 13.08 -29.38
N ASN A 339 -2.12 12.48 -30.57
CA ASN A 339 -2.77 13.12 -31.72
C ASN A 339 -4.24 13.46 -31.46
N ALA A 340 -4.94 12.65 -30.67
CA ALA A 340 -6.30 12.95 -30.19
C ALA A 340 -6.31 14.01 -29.08
N GLY A 341 -5.16 14.55 -28.68
CA GLY A 341 -5.03 15.53 -27.61
C GLY A 341 -5.22 14.94 -26.21
N VAL A 342 -4.98 13.65 -26.03
CA VAL A 342 -5.08 12.92 -24.75
C VAL A 342 -3.69 12.58 -24.23
N ILE A 343 -3.43 12.90 -22.97
CA ILE A 343 -2.25 12.48 -22.21
C ILE A 343 -2.67 11.37 -21.26
N LEU A 344 -1.93 10.26 -21.22
CA LEU A 344 -2.30 9.05 -20.49
C LEU A 344 -2.00 9.15 -18.99
N ARG A 345 -0.85 9.73 -18.61
CA ARG A 345 -0.38 9.99 -17.23
C ARG A 345 -0.11 8.78 -16.34
N ASP A 346 -0.70 7.62 -16.63
CA ASP A 346 -0.46 6.35 -15.93
C ASP A 346 -0.31 5.19 -16.93
N LEU A 347 0.50 5.40 -17.97
CA LEU A 347 0.85 4.35 -18.91
C LEU A 347 1.72 3.28 -18.20
N SER A 348 1.20 2.06 -18.09
CA SER A 348 1.90 0.93 -17.46
C SER A 348 1.46 -0.41 -18.07
N PRO A 349 2.20 -1.52 -17.86
CA PRO A 349 1.80 -2.83 -18.36
C PRO A 349 0.49 -3.38 -17.79
N ASN A 350 -0.02 -2.82 -16.69
CA ASN A 350 -1.32 -3.18 -16.14
C ASN A 350 -2.48 -2.49 -16.88
N ASN A 351 -2.19 -1.34 -17.50
CA ASN A 351 -3.17 -0.48 -18.17
C ASN A 351 -3.18 -0.69 -19.70
N VAL A 352 -2.48 -1.72 -20.19
CA VAL A 352 -2.46 -2.16 -21.59
C VAL A 352 -2.93 -3.61 -21.66
N LEU A 353 -3.94 -3.89 -22.47
CA LEU A 353 -4.36 -5.24 -22.84
C LEU A 353 -3.68 -5.68 -24.14
N VAL A 354 -3.23 -6.93 -24.15
CA VAL A 354 -2.82 -7.65 -25.36
C VAL A 354 -4.04 -8.41 -25.87
N THR A 355 -4.52 -8.02 -27.05
CA THR A 355 -5.66 -8.64 -27.75
C THR A 355 -5.18 -9.30 -29.05
N ARG A 356 -6.09 -9.98 -29.77
CA ARG A 356 -5.77 -10.54 -31.10
C ARG A 356 -5.44 -9.46 -32.13
N ASP A 357 -6.00 -8.27 -31.95
CA ASP A 357 -5.90 -7.14 -32.86
C ASP A 357 -4.87 -6.10 -32.38
N GLY A 358 -3.94 -6.49 -31.51
CA GLY A 358 -2.90 -5.64 -30.94
C GLY A 358 -3.22 -5.08 -29.56
N CYS A 359 -2.48 -4.04 -29.17
CA CYS A 359 -2.60 -3.37 -27.88
C CYS A 359 -3.92 -2.60 -27.77
N ARG A 360 -4.49 -2.57 -26.56
CA ARG A 360 -5.64 -1.72 -26.19
C ARG A 360 -5.41 -1.09 -24.82
N LEU A 361 -5.78 0.16 -24.64
CA LEU A 361 -5.71 0.84 -23.35
C LEU A 361 -6.89 0.47 -22.47
N ILE A 362 -6.63 0.37 -21.18
CA ILE A 362 -7.65 0.32 -20.13
C ILE A 362 -7.21 1.21 -18.96
N ASP A 363 -8.15 1.55 -18.09
CA ASP A 363 -7.89 2.35 -16.89
C ASP A 363 -7.35 3.75 -17.19
N LEU A 364 -8.20 4.56 -17.85
CA LEU A 364 -7.88 5.95 -18.23
C LEU A 364 -8.37 6.97 -17.19
N GLU A 365 -8.49 6.56 -15.93
CA GLU A 365 -9.02 7.38 -14.83
C GLU A 365 -8.14 8.63 -14.54
N LEU A 366 -6.84 8.53 -14.84
CA LEU A 366 -5.85 9.60 -14.65
C LEU A 366 -5.53 10.39 -15.93
N ALA A 367 -6.04 9.95 -17.09
CA ALA A 367 -5.77 10.61 -18.35
C ALA A 367 -6.38 12.02 -18.39
N SER A 368 -5.81 12.91 -19.18
CA SER A 368 -6.25 14.30 -19.29
C SER A 368 -6.16 14.83 -20.71
N LEU A 369 -6.94 15.86 -21.05
CA LEU A 369 -6.79 16.54 -22.33
C LEU A 369 -5.63 17.55 -22.29
N ILE A 370 -4.83 17.61 -23.35
CA ILE A 370 -3.75 18.61 -23.53
C ILE A 370 -4.31 20.03 -23.41
N SER A 371 -5.52 20.26 -23.93
CA SER A 371 -6.21 21.55 -23.90
C SER A 371 -6.90 21.88 -22.56
N SER A 372 -6.90 20.96 -21.59
CA SER A 372 -7.61 21.19 -20.33
C SER A 372 -6.92 22.27 -19.49
N THR A 373 -7.71 23.17 -18.93
CA THR A 373 -7.25 24.15 -17.94
C THR A 373 -7.39 23.65 -16.51
N GLU A 374 -8.14 22.56 -16.30
CA GLU A 374 -8.35 21.96 -14.99
C GLU A 374 -7.08 21.25 -14.49
N GLN A 375 -6.92 21.16 -13.17
CA GLN A 375 -5.83 20.40 -12.61
C GLN A 375 -6.05 18.90 -12.89
N PRO A 376 -5.05 18.16 -13.36
CA PRO A 376 -5.19 16.73 -13.60
C PRO A 376 -5.41 15.97 -12.28
N PHE A 377 -5.95 14.75 -12.38
CA PHE A 377 -5.88 13.80 -11.27
C PHE A 377 -4.43 13.35 -11.10
N THR A 378 -4.03 13.09 -9.85
CA THR A 378 -2.67 12.66 -9.52
C THR A 378 -2.64 11.19 -9.13
N GLY A 379 -1.56 10.53 -9.55
CA GLY A 379 -1.32 9.10 -9.36
C GLY A 379 -0.33 8.62 -10.42
N TYR A 380 0.36 7.52 -10.15
CA TYR A 380 1.28 6.90 -11.10
C TYR A 380 1.68 5.50 -10.66
N THR A 381 2.06 4.69 -11.63
CA THR A 381 2.74 3.42 -11.41
C THR A 381 4.24 3.67 -11.22
N HIS A 382 4.79 3.24 -10.08
CA HIS A 382 6.22 3.40 -9.78
C HIS A 382 7.09 2.70 -10.83
N GLY A 383 8.15 3.36 -11.28
CA GLY A 383 9.06 2.84 -12.33
C GLY A 383 8.61 3.16 -13.76
N TYR A 384 7.41 3.70 -13.96
CA TYR A 384 6.89 4.12 -15.28
C TYR A 384 6.74 5.64 -15.39
N VAL A 385 7.20 6.38 -14.37
CA VAL A 385 7.28 7.84 -14.36
C VAL A 385 8.69 8.21 -13.89
N PRO A 386 9.33 9.27 -14.44
CA PRO A 386 10.66 9.67 -14.01
C PRO A 386 10.74 9.95 -12.49
N LEU A 387 11.90 9.65 -11.89
CA LEU A 387 12.15 9.98 -10.49
C LEU A 387 12.11 11.50 -10.27
N GLY A 388 11.42 11.91 -9.20
CA GLY A 388 11.28 13.33 -8.87
C GLY A 388 10.26 14.10 -9.71
N THR A 389 9.47 13.41 -10.57
CA THR A 389 8.42 14.06 -11.36
C THR A 389 7.40 14.80 -10.50
N GLU A 390 7.15 16.06 -10.86
CA GLU A 390 6.02 16.81 -10.36
C GLU A 390 4.73 16.34 -11.06
N LEU A 391 3.90 15.58 -10.35
CA LEU A 391 2.69 14.96 -10.92
C LEU A 391 1.65 15.98 -11.43
N MET A 392 1.75 17.22 -10.95
CA MET A 392 0.89 18.33 -11.37
C MET A 392 1.44 19.09 -12.59
N SER A 393 2.61 18.70 -13.11
CA SER A 393 3.22 19.28 -14.30
C SER A 393 2.28 19.17 -15.51
N ARG A 394 2.41 20.16 -16.41
CA ARG A 394 1.73 20.17 -17.72
C ARG A 394 2.57 19.51 -18.81
N ASP A 395 3.89 19.40 -18.63
CA ASP A 395 4.78 18.67 -19.54
C ASP A 395 4.69 17.16 -19.25
N THR A 396 3.63 16.54 -19.78
CA THR A 396 3.25 15.16 -19.42
C THR A 396 3.21 14.20 -20.61
N CYS A 397 3.24 14.70 -21.85
CA CYS A 397 3.51 13.85 -23.01
C CYS A 397 4.92 13.23 -22.92
N SER A 398 5.90 13.98 -22.42
CA SER A 398 7.25 13.46 -22.15
C SER A 398 7.26 12.35 -21.09
N TYR A 399 6.32 12.36 -20.15
CA TYR A 399 6.17 11.28 -19.16
C TYR A 399 5.52 10.02 -19.75
N ASP A 400 4.54 10.18 -20.64
CA ASP A 400 4.00 9.05 -21.42
C ASP A 400 5.08 8.42 -22.31
N ILE A 401 5.96 9.24 -22.91
CA ILE A 401 7.08 8.76 -23.71
C ILE A 401 8.09 7.99 -22.85
N TYR A 402 8.41 8.49 -21.66
CA TYR A 402 9.23 7.76 -20.70
C TYR A 402 8.60 6.41 -20.33
N ALA A 403 7.29 6.42 -20.00
CA ALA A 403 6.54 5.22 -19.67
C ALA A 403 6.54 4.20 -20.82
N LEU A 404 6.42 4.66 -22.06
CA LEU A 404 6.53 3.83 -23.26
C LEU A 404 7.90 3.15 -23.32
N GLY A 405 8.99 3.89 -23.16
CA GLY A 405 10.35 3.30 -23.11
C GLY A 405 10.49 2.27 -21.99
N ALA A 406 9.96 2.55 -20.80
CA ALA A 406 9.94 1.62 -19.66
C ALA A 406 9.18 0.32 -19.97
N ILE A 407 8.04 0.41 -20.67
CA ILE A 407 7.26 -0.75 -21.09
C ILE A 407 8.01 -1.56 -22.17
N LEU A 408 8.63 -0.90 -23.15
CA LEU A 408 9.42 -1.59 -24.18
C LEU A 408 10.57 -2.37 -23.56
N CYS A 409 11.28 -1.78 -22.59
CA CYS A 409 12.30 -2.51 -21.81
C CYS A 409 11.71 -3.71 -21.07
N PHE A 410 10.54 -3.55 -20.45
CA PHE A 410 9.86 -4.65 -19.76
C PHE A 410 9.45 -5.79 -20.72
N ILE A 411 8.97 -5.46 -21.92
CA ILE A 411 8.64 -6.46 -22.96
C ILE A 411 9.89 -7.26 -23.36
N ILE A 412 11.02 -6.59 -23.59
CA ILE A 412 12.26 -7.22 -24.08
C ILE A 412 12.96 -8.04 -22.98
N THR A 413 12.97 -7.54 -21.75
CA THR A 413 13.79 -8.14 -20.68
C THR A 413 12.99 -9.06 -19.75
N GLY A 414 11.66 -8.90 -19.71
CA GLY A 414 10.82 -9.45 -18.64
C GLY A 414 11.10 -8.83 -17.26
N VAL A 415 12.08 -7.94 -17.14
CA VAL A 415 12.47 -7.29 -15.91
C VAL A 415 11.67 -6.02 -15.76
N ASN A 416 10.87 -5.96 -14.70
CA ASN A 416 10.19 -4.72 -14.35
C ASN A 416 11.25 -3.66 -14.00
N PRO A 417 11.23 -2.45 -14.57
CA PRO A 417 12.19 -1.39 -14.25
C PRO A 417 12.19 -0.94 -12.77
N TYR A 418 11.30 -1.51 -11.96
CA TYR A 418 11.24 -1.34 -10.52
C TYR A 418 12.30 -2.18 -9.78
N LEU A 419 13.49 -1.63 -9.56
CA LEU A 419 14.46 -2.12 -8.56
C LEU A 419 14.70 -1.04 -7.49
N ASP A 420 13.84 -1.07 -6.46
CA ASP A 420 13.81 -0.20 -5.27
C ASP A 420 13.42 1.29 -5.51
N LYS A 421 12.62 1.85 -4.59
CA LYS A 421 12.12 3.25 -4.59
C LYS A 421 13.22 4.31 -4.46
N ARG A 422 14.48 3.90 -4.41
CA ARG A 422 15.64 4.73 -4.06
C ARG A 422 16.75 4.71 -5.11
N THR A 423 16.68 3.83 -6.10
CA THR A 423 17.77 3.65 -7.07
C THR A 423 17.24 3.92 -8.47
N ASP A 424 17.86 4.87 -9.16
CA ASP A 424 17.64 5.07 -10.58
C ASP A 424 18.20 3.87 -11.33
N ILE A 425 17.37 3.17 -12.11
CA ILE A 425 17.80 2.04 -12.92
C ILE A 425 18.42 2.48 -14.25
N LEU A 426 18.17 3.73 -14.69
CA LEU A 426 18.66 4.24 -15.98
C LEU A 426 20.17 4.04 -16.18
N PRO A 427 21.05 4.26 -15.19
CA PRO A 427 22.49 4.05 -15.36
C PRO A 427 22.89 2.58 -15.54
N ARG A 428 22.08 1.63 -15.03
CA ARG A 428 22.35 0.18 -15.10
C ARG A 428 21.60 -0.52 -16.22
N LEU A 429 20.65 0.18 -16.85
CA LEU A 429 19.80 -0.38 -17.90
C LEU A 429 20.59 -0.92 -19.10
N PRO A 430 21.68 -0.27 -19.57
CA PRO A 430 22.52 -0.83 -20.64
C PRO A 430 23.13 -2.20 -20.27
N GLU A 431 23.58 -2.37 -19.01
CA GLU A 431 24.13 -3.65 -18.52
C GLU A 431 23.04 -4.74 -18.42
N ILE A 432 21.85 -4.37 -17.96
CA ILE A 432 20.69 -5.28 -17.86
C ILE A 432 20.23 -5.71 -19.26
N LEU A 433 20.19 -4.77 -20.20
CA LEU A 433 19.89 -5.05 -21.60
C LEU A 433 20.96 -6.00 -22.18
N ALA A 434 22.25 -5.68 -22.04
CA ALA A 434 23.35 -6.49 -22.56
C ALA A 434 23.41 -7.91 -21.96
N SER A 435 22.98 -8.09 -20.70
CA SER A 435 22.93 -9.39 -20.02
C SER A 435 21.65 -10.20 -20.30
N SER A 436 20.64 -9.59 -20.92
CA SER A 436 19.40 -10.27 -21.29
C SER A 436 19.64 -11.29 -22.39
N THR A 437 19.25 -12.55 -22.15
CA THR A 437 19.31 -13.63 -23.15
C THR A 437 18.50 -13.31 -24.41
N PHE A 438 17.51 -12.40 -24.34
CA PHE A 438 16.70 -11.96 -25.47
C PHE A 438 17.47 -11.14 -26.51
N LEU A 439 18.45 -10.33 -26.11
CA LEU A 439 19.23 -9.51 -27.05
C LEU A 439 20.29 -10.31 -27.81
N LYS A 440 20.46 -11.60 -27.50
CA LYS A 440 21.22 -12.51 -28.36
C LYS A 440 20.54 -12.73 -29.71
N ASP A 441 19.23 -12.50 -29.81
CA ASP A 441 18.51 -12.44 -31.07
C ASP A 441 18.61 -11.02 -31.64
N ARG A 442 19.31 -10.87 -32.77
CA ARG A 442 19.58 -9.57 -33.42
C ARG A 442 18.32 -8.82 -33.87
N GLN A 443 17.16 -9.47 -33.82
CA GLN A 443 15.87 -8.88 -34.18
C GLN A 443 15.33 -7.89 -33.15
N PHE A 444 16.00 -7.63 -32.02
CA PHE A 444 15.50 -6.73 -30.97
C PHE A 444 16.44 -5.59 -30.56
N SER A 445 17.62 -5.47 -31.20
CA SER A 445 18.59 -4.43 -30.86
C SER A 445 18.05 -3.01 -31.14
N ASP A 446 17.32 -2.84 -32.24
CA ASP A 446 16.67 -1.59 -32.61
C ASP A 446 15.59 -1.16 -31.60
N ILE A 447 14.78 -2.11 -31.11
CA ILE A 447 13.73 -1.83 -30.12
C ILE A 447 14.35 -1.47 -28.76
N ALA A 448 15.45 -2.13 -28.39
CA ALA A 448 16.17 -1.82 -27.14
C ALA A 448 16.85 -0.45 -27.19
N GLU A 449 17.47 -0.10 -28.32
CA GLU A 449 18.05 1.24 -28.55
C GLU A 449 16.96 2.32 -28.49
N ASN A 450 15.83 2.11 -29.16
CA ASN A 450 14.68 3.02 -29.11
C ASN A 450 14.17 3.16 -27.67
N ALA A 451 14.01 2.06 -26.93
CA ALA A 451 13.55 2.11 -25.55
C ALA A 451 14.49 2.94 -24.66
N LEU A 452 15.81 2.77 -24.83
CA LEU A 452 16.82 3.56 -24.12
C LEU A 452 16.78 5.05 -24.52
N GLN A 453 16.57 5.34 -25.80
CA GLN A 453 16.41 6.71 -26.28
C GLN A 453 15.17 7.38 -25.68
N LEU A 454 14.01 6.71 -25.67
CA LEU A 454 12.78 7.26 -25.09
C LEU A 454 12.93 7.51 -23.58
N LEU A 455 13.63 6.63 -22.87
CA LEU A 455 13.89 6.77 -21.43
C LEU A 455 14.85 7.92 -21.09
N THR A 456 15.78 8.24 -21.99
CA THR A 456 16.81 9.28 -21.78
C THR A 456 16.39 10.64 -22.31
N THR A 457 15.95 10.69 -23.57
CA THR A 457 15.63 11.93 -24.30
C THR A 457 14.21 12.40 -24.07
N ARG A 458 13.28 11.47 -23.80
CA ARG A 458 11.83 11.73 -23.67
C ARG A 458 11.20 12.35 -24.93
N GLU A 459 11.83 12.14 -26.08
CA GLU A 459 11.37 12.62 -27.39
C GLU A 459 11.08 11.46 -28.34
N PHE A 460 10.09 11.63 -29.22
CA PHE A 460 9.78 10.68 -30.28
C PHE A 460 10.35 11.20 -31.62
N ASN A 461 11.58 10.81 -31.94
CA ASN A 461 12.16 11.11 -33.26
C ASN A 461 11.77 10.00 -34.22
N GLY A 462 10.83 10.27 -35.13
CA GLY A 462 10.29 9.31 -36.10
C GLY A 462 11.27 8.85 -37.19
N GLN A 463 12.57 8.78 -36.91
CA GLN A 463 13.58 8.26 -37.81
C GLN A 463 14.27 7.05 -37.16
N SER A 464 13.94 5.87 -37.69
CA SER A 464 14.83 4.71 -37.63
C SER A 464 16.14 5.13 -38.30
N GLY A 465 17.18 5.37 -37.49
CA GLY A 465 18.52 5.71 -37.95
C GLY A 465 19.50 4.64 -37.53
N ASP A 466 20.24 4.10 -38.51
CA ASP A 466 21.38 3.20 -38.35
C ASP A 466 22.33 3.66 -37.23
N ILE A 467 22.55 2.80 -36.23
CA ILE A 467 23.63 2.98 -35.26
C ILE A 467 24.58 1.78 -35.36
N HIS A 468 25.59 1.93 -36.21
CA HIS A 468 26.82 1.17 -36.11
C HIS A 468 27.66 1.73 -34.94
N SER A 469 27.80 1.00 -33.85
CA SER A 469 29.00 1.15 -33.00
C SER A 469 29.34 -0.09 -32.17
N SER A 470 30.56 -0.58 -32.43
CA SER A 470 31.48 -1.36 -31.56
C SER A 470 30.96 -2.60 -30.85
N ARG A 471 31.26 -3.75 -31.47
CA ARG A 471 31.32 -5.08 -30.83
C ARG A 471 32.64 -5.21 -30.08
N GLU A 472 32.58 -5.58 -28.80
CA GLU A 472 33.66 -6.34 -28.16
C GLU A 472 33.09 -7.64 -27.59
N ASP A 473 33.83 -8.71 -27.86
CA ASP A 473 33.51 -10.11 -27.59
C ASP A 473 33.31 -10.38 -26.09
N LEU A 474 32.15 -10.93 -25.74
CA LEU A 474 31.87 -11.48 -24.42
C LEU A 474 31.54 -12.97 -24.56
N SER A 475 32.58 -13.78 -24.74
CA SER A 475 32.50 -15.23 -24.60
C SER A 475 33.69 -15.75 -23.79
N SER A 476 33.55 -15.78 -22.46
CA SER A 476 34.15 -16.80 -21.58
C SER A 476 34.11 -16.36 -20.11
N HIS A 477 33.03 -16.59 -19.35
CA HIS A 477 33.11 -16.54 -17.89
C HIS A 477 32.53 -17.83 -17.29
N GLU A 478 33.45 -18.72 -16.92
CA GLU A 478 33.24 -19.72 -15.89
C GLU A 478 33.04 -19.01 -14.54
N HIS A 479 32.28 -19.63 -13.63
CA HIS A 479 31.84 -19.07 -12.36
C HIS A 479 32.99 -18.83 -11.36
N ASP A 480 33.59 -17.64 -11.39
CA ASP A 480 34.37 -17.12 -10.25
C ASP A 480 33.51 -16.14 -9.43
N LEU A 481 33.52 -16.31 -8.10
CA LEU A 481 32.93 -15.33 -7.18
C LEU A 481 33.73 -14.01 -7.28
N PRO A 482 33.07 -12.84 -7.29
CA PRO A 482 33.72 -11.56 -7.59
C PRO A 482 34.71 -11.05 -6.52
N PHE A 483 34.91 -11.78 -5.42
CA PHE A 483 35.77 -11.37 -4.30
C PHE A 483 36.58 -12.55 -3.76
N ALA A 484 37.79 -12.26 -3.28
CA ALA A 484 38.62 -13.25 -2.58
C ALA A 484 37.98 -13.62 -1.23
N ARG A 485 38.19 -14.87 -0.78
CA ARG A 485 37.62 -15.39 0.48
C ARG A 485 37.99 -14.51 1.67
N GLU A 486 39.24 -14.04 1.71
CA GLU A 486 39.77 -13.20 2.79
C GLU A 486 39.06 -11.85 2.87
N GLU A 487 38.74 -11.24 1.72
CA GLU A 487 38.01 -9.97 1.64
C GLU A 487 36.58 -10.13 2.16
N ILE A 488 35.93 -11.25 1.83
CA ILE A 488 34.58 -11.57 2.32
C ILE A 488 34.58 -11.73 3.85
N VAL A 489 35.61 -12.39 4.41
CA VAL A 489 35.74 -12.60 5.86
C VAL A 489 36.00 -11.28 6.60
N GLU A 490 36.84 -10.39 6.08
CA GLU A 490 37.06 -9.08 6.71
C GLU A 490 35.82 -8.18 6.63
N GLN A 491 35.07 -8.22 5.54
CA GLN A 491 33.78 -7.53 5.46
C GLN A 491 32.79 -8.07 6.50
N ALA A 492 32.73 -9.40 6.67
CA ALA A 492 31.85 -10.01 7.66
C ALA A 492 32.25 -9.61 9.11
N LYS A 493 33.55 -9.57 9.42
CA LYS A 493 34.06 -9.08 10.71
C LYS A 493 33.68 -7.62 10.97
N ALA A 494 33.78 -6.75 9.97
CA ALA A 494 33.42 -5.35 10.08
C ALA A 494 31.91 -5.17 10.33
N ILE A 495 31.07 -5.93 9.63
CA ILE A 495 29.62 -5.92 9.83
C ILE A 495 29.26 -6.44 11.24
N ALA A 496 29.88 -7.54 11.68
CA ALA A 496 29.69 -8.10 13.01
C ALA A 496 30.04 -7.08 14.12
N GLN A 497 31.19 -6.42 14.01
CA GLN A 497 31.60 -5.37 14.94
C GLN A 497 30.59 -4.22 14.98
N HIS A 498 30.19 -3.73 13.80
CA HIS A 498 29.23 -2.63 13.69
C HIS A 498 27.87 -2.97 14.30
N LEU A 499 27.35 -4.18 14.04
CA LEU A 499 26.10 -4.65 14.63
C LEU A 499 26.17 -4.66 16.16
N TYR A 500 27.26 -5.17 16.73
CA TYR A 500 27.44 -5.21 18.18
C TYR A 500 27.52 -3.80 18.81
N GLU A 501 28.24 -2.87 18.18
CA GLU A 501 28.37 -1.48 18.66
C GLU A 501 27.08 -0.67 18.56
N GLN A 502 26.22 -0.97 17.59
CA GLN A 502 24.92 -0.30 17.41
C GLN A 502 23.78 -0.94 18.21
N ALA A 503 24.04 -2.03 18.95
CA ALA A 503 23.03 -2.66 19.78
C ALA A 503 22.65 -1.74 20.96
N ASP A 504 21.35 -1.48 21.12
CA ASP A 504 20.80 -0.71 22.23
C ASP A 504 20.45 -1.64 23.39
N TRP A 505 21.41 -1.83 24.29
CA TRP A 505 21.30 -2.74 25.43
C TRP A 505 20.32 -2.26 26.51
N GLU A 506 19.90 -1.00 26.48
CA GLU A 506 18.94 -0.43 27.44
C GLU A 506 17.49 -0.67 27.02
N GLN A 507 17.26 -1.03 25.75
CA GLN A 507 15.93 -1.28 25.21
C GLN A 507 15.47 -2.73 25.50
N SER A 508 14.27 -2.87 26.08
CA SER A 508 13.68 -4.17 26.44
C SER A 508 12.83 -4.81 25.34
N GLU A 509 12.48 -4.09 24.27
CA GLU A 509 11.64 -4.62 23.19
C GLU A 509 12.44 -5.20 22.01
N GLN A 510 13.63 -4.67 21.73
CA GLN A 510 14.52 -5.08 20.64
C GLN A 510 15.90 -4.45 20.81
N LEU A 511 16.97 -5.15 20.42
CA LEU A 511 18.35 -4.63 20.43
C LEU A 511 18.67 -3.69 19.27
N TRP A 512 17.99 -3.85 18.12
CA TRP A 512 18.23 -3.03 16.93
C TRP A 512 16.92 -2.49 16.37
N PRO A 513 16.87 -1.21 15.97
CA PRO A 513 15.65 -0.60 15.46
C PRO A 513 15.22 -1.09 14.07
N PHE A 514 16.12 -1.68 13.28
CA PHE A 514 15.86 -2.15 11.92
C PHE A 514 16.79 -3.32 11.50
N ILE A 515 16.25 -4.54 11.43
CA ILE A 515 16.95 -5.71 10.86
C ILE A 515 16.27 -6.17 9.56
N SER A 516 14.95 -6.01 9.44
CA SER A 516 14.21 -6.17 8.18
C SER A 516 12.89 -5.40 8.22
N ALA A 517 12.29 -5.11 7.05
CA ALA A 517 10.98 -4.45 6.95
C ALA A 517 9.82 -5.21 7.64
N ARG A 518 10.04 -6.51 7.97
CA ARG A 518 9.09 -7.37 8.67
C ARG A 518 9.55 -7.76 10.09
N GLY A 519 10.73 -7.32 10.54
CA GLY A 519 11.34 -7.76 11.80
C GLY A 519 10.48 -7.47 13.04
N SER A 520 9.82 -6.31 13.07
CA SER A 520 8.92 -5.90 14.15
C SER A 520 7.61 -6.71 14.25
N LEU A 521 7.33 -7.55 13.24
CA LEU A 521 6.17 -8.44 13.21
C LEU A 521 6.44 -9.78 13.91
N PHE A 522 7.69 -10.15 14.17
CA PHE A 522 8.05 -11.44 14.76
C PHE A 522 8.57 -11.28 16.19
N HIS A 523 8.74 -12.40 16.89
CA HIS A 523 9.27 -12.38 18.25
C HIS A 523 10.71 -11.83 18.24
N PRO A 524 11.12 -10.96 19.19
CA PRO A 524 12.45 -10.34 19.18
C PRO A 524 13.60 -11.35 19.31
N ALA A 525 13.33 -12.51 19.91
CA ALA A 525 14.27 -13.64 19.98
C ALA A 525 14.32 -14.51 18.70
N SER A 526 13.51 -14.25 17.69
CA SER A 526 13.43 -15.13 16.51
C SER A 526 14.73 -15.14 15.69
N PHE A 527 14.99 -16.26 15.02
CA PHE A 527 16.19 -16.42 14.19
C PHE A 527 16.13 -15.59 12.90
N TYR A 528 14.97 -15.45 12.27
CA TYR A 528 14.83 -14.82 10.94
C TYR A 528 15.02 -13.30 10.96
N GLY A 529 14.46 -12.62 11.97
CA GLY A 529 14.45 -11.16 12.04
C GLY A 529 14.80 -10.59 13.41
N GLY A 530 15.23 -11.45 14.34
CA GLY A 530 15.50 -11.11 15.72
C GLY A 530 16.94 -11.39 16.15
N ALA A 531 17.17 -11.28 17.45
CA ALA A 531 18.49 -11.30 18.06
C ALA A 531 19.25 -12.62 17.87
N SER A 532 18.56 -13.76 17.83
CA SER A 532 19.21 -15.07 17.69
C SER A 532 19.82 -15.30 16.30
N GLY A 533 19.26 -14.69 15.24
CA GLY A 533 19.89 -14.73 13.91
C GLY A 533 21.21 -13.98 13.88
N ILE A 534 21.24 -12.80 14.50
CA ILE A 534 22.47 -11.99 14.60
C ILE A 534 23.50 -12.71 15.48
N ALA A 535 23.08 -13.29 16.60
CA ALA A 535 23.99 -14.06 17.45
C ALA A 535 24.56 -15.29 16.72
N THR A 536 23.77 -15.94 15.86
CA THR A 536 24.28 -17.03 15.00
C THR A 536 25.28 -16.52 13.98
N TYR A 537 25.01 -15.37 13.35
CA TYR A 537 25.97 -14.72 12.46
C TYR A 537 27.30 -14.41 13.16
N MET A 538 27.26 -13.95 14.42
CA MET A 538 28.47 -13.74 15.23
C MET A 538 29.23 -15.06 15.46
N CYS A 539 28.54 -16.17 15.76
CA CYS A 539 29.16 -17.49 15.87
C CYS A 539 29.84 -17.93 14.57
N GLU A 540 29.19 -17.74 13.42
CA GLU A 540 29.77 -18.09 12.11
C GLU A 540 31.00 -17.24 11.78
N VAL A 541 30.95 -15.93 12.08
CA VAL A 541 32.12 -15.05 11.92
C VAL A 541 33.24 -15.49 12.85
N ALA A 542 32.94 -15.87 14.11
CA ALA A 542 33.93 -16.41 15.03
C ALA A 542 34.61 -17.67 14.47
N HIS A 543 33.81 -18.60 13.94
CA HIS A 543 34.28 -19.85 13.37
C HIS A 543 35.17 -19.63 12.14
N VAL A 544 34.71 -18.84 11.18
CA VAL A 544 35.42 -18.66 9.89
C VAL A 544 36.66 -17.76 10.03
N SER A 545 36.64 -16.80 10.95
CA SER A 545 37.78 -15.92 11.20
C SER A 545 38.77 -16.44 12.25
N GLY A 546 38.35 -17.42 13.07
CA GLY A 546 39.11 -17.87 14.25
C GLY A 546 39.16 -16.86 15.40
N ASN A 547 38.41 -15.75 15.33
CA ASN A 547 38.40 -14.73 16.38
C ASN A 547 37.30 -15.03 17.41
N VAL A 548 37.71 -15.50 18.58
CA VAL A 548 36.81 -15.90 19.68
C VAL A 548 35.98 -14.76 20.27
N ALA A 549 36.39 -13.49 20.09
CA ALA A 549 35.65 -12.35 20.62
C ALA A 549 34.21 -12.26 20.09
N TYR A 550 33.95 -12.78 18.90
CA TYR A 550 32.60 -12.81 18.33
C TYR A 550 31.68 -13.83 19.03
N TYR A 551 32.22 -14.90 19.64
CA TYR A 551 31.42 -15.77 20.51
C TYR A 551 30.97 -15.04 21.78
N ASP A 552 31.81 -14.15 22.34
CA ASP A 552 31.41 -13.31 23.47
C ASP A 552 30.30 -12.31 23.11
N TYR A 553 30.34 -11.77 21.88
CA TYR A 553 29.29 -10.89 21.38
C TYR A 553 27.96 -11.66 21.24
N ALA A 554 28.01 -12.85 20.65
CA ALA A 554 26.87 -13.75 20.55
C ALA A 554 26.30 -14.08 21.94
N ARG A 555 27.15 -14.42 22.91
CA ARG A 555 26.76 -14.70 24.30
C ARG A 555 26.01 -13.53 24.94
N ARG A 556 26.52 -12.31 24.79
CA ARG A 556 25.87 -11.11 25.36
C ARG A 556 24.51 -10.81 24.73
N ILE A 557 24.37 -11.06 23.42
CA ILE A 557 23.07 -10.97 22.73
C ILE A 557 22.10 -12.00 23.32
N MET A 558 22.56 -13.22 23.59
CA MET A 558 21.73 -14.29 24.16
C MET A 558 21.37 -14.05 25.62
N ASP A 559 22.25 -13.46 26.43
CA ASP A 559 21.93 -13.03 27.79
C ASP A 559 20.77 -12.02 27.77
N TRP A 560 20.79 -11.05 26.85
CA TRP A 560 19.69 -10.11 26.67
C TRP A 560 18.39 -10.81 26.26
N VAL A 561 18.44 -11.77 25.32
CA VAL A 561 17.27 -12.56 24.91
C VAL A 561 16.64 -13.27 26.12
N LEU A 562 17.46 -13.95 26.93
CA LEU A 562 16.99 -14.71 28.08
C LEU A 562 16.40 -13.82 29.18
N MET A 563 16.96 -12.62 29.38
CA MET A 563 16.48 -11.68 30.41
C MET A 563 15.22 -10.93 29.99
N GLN A 564 15.17 -10.43 28.76
CA GLN A 564 14.09 -9.53 28.31
C GLN A 564 12.93 -10.29 27.65
N HIS A 565 13.21 -11.46 27.08
CA HIS A 565 12.25 -12.23 26.30
C HIS A 565 12.29 -13.73 26.63
N PRO A 566 12.10 -14.13 27.91
CA PRO A 566 12.13 -15.53 28.27
C PRO A 566 11.03 -16.33 27.56
N PHE A 567 11.26 -17.64 27.40
CA PHE A 567 10.23 -18.54 26.91
C PHE A 567 9.10 -18.68 27.91
N ILE A 568 7.89 -18.29 27.50
CA ILE A 568 6.66 -18.42 28.29
C ILE A 568 5.76 -19.47 27.60
N PRO A 569 5.49 -20.62 28.24
CA PRO A 569 4.64 -21.66 27.68
C PRO A 569 3.27 -21.12 27.24
N GLY A 570 2.91 -21.35 25.98
CA GLY A 570 1.63 -20.93 25.40
C GLY A 570 1.58 -19.49 24.86
N GLU A 571 2.55 -18.64 25.21
CA GLU A 571 2.64 -17.24 24.74
C GLU A 571 3.78 -17.03 23.74
N THR A 572 4.88 -17.77 23.90
CA THR A 572 6.03 -17.70 23.01
C THR A 572 5.92 -18.72 21.86
N PRO A 573 6.03 -18.31 20.59
CA PRO A 573 5.90 -19.21 19.45
C PRO A 573 7.09 -20.19 19.38
N PRO A 574 6.88 -21.50 19.23
CA PRO A 574 7.97 -22.51 19.29
C PRO A 574 8.73 -22.73 17.97
N GLY A 575 8.44 -21.98 16.90
CA GLY A 575 9.08 -22.20 15.59
C GLY A 575 10.60 -21.96 15.59
N LEU A 576 11.32 -22.59 14.64
CA LEU A 576 12.78 -22.42 14.49
C LEU A 576 13.15 -21.03 13.97
N TYR A 577 12.65 -20.67 12.78
CA TYR A 577 13.00 -19.40 12.13
C TYR A 577 12.24 -18.19 12.69
N PHE A 578 10.95 -18.38 12.98
CA PHE A 578 10.06 -17.29 13.38
C PHE A 578 9.63 -17.37 14.86
N GLY A 579 10.19 -18.31 15.63
CA GLY A 579 9.88 -18.53 17.04
C GLY A 579 11.14 -18.71 17.90
N TYR A 580 11.00 -19.40 19.04
CA TYR A 580 12.01 -19.48 20.09
C TYR A 580 12.92 -20.72 20.01
N ALA A 581 12.62 -21.70 19.16
CA ALA A 581 13.38 -22.97 19.16
C ALA A 581 14.85 -22.82 18.73
N GLY A 582 15.21 -21.75 18.01
CA GLY A 582 16.60 -21.44 17.69
C GLY A 582 17.44 -21.03 18.90
N VAL A 583 16.81 -20.55 19.98
CA VAL A 583 17.50 -20.08 21.19
C VAL A 583 18.22 -21.22 21.93
N PRO A 584 17.56 -22.34 22.32
CA PRO A 584 18.25 -23.47 22.94
C PRO A 584 19.38 -24.07 22.09
N TRP A 585 19.17 -24.17 20.77
CA TRP A 585 20.19 -24.68 19.85
C TRP A 585 21.44 -23.81 19.85
N LEU A 586 21.26 -22.50 19.74
CA LEU A 586 22.37 -21.56 19.75
C LEU A 586 23.09 -21.51 21.12
N LEU A 587 22.36 -21.65 22.23
CA LEU A 587 22.97 -21.76 23.56
C LEU A 587 23.84 -23.02 23.68
N ALA A 588 23.40 -24.15 23.11
CA ALA A 588 24.20 -25.37 23.06
C ALA A 588 25.48 -25.16 22.23
N GLN A 589 25.38 -24.55 21.05
CA GLN A 589 26.53 -24.23 20.20
C GLN A 589 27.53 -23.30 20.90
N LEU A 590 27.03 -22.28 21.61
CA LEU A 590 27.86 -21.36 22.38
C LEU A 590 28.55 -22.06 23.55
N ALA A 591 27.85 -22.95 24.24
CA ALA A 591 28.44 -23.75 25.32
C ALA A 591 29.57 -24.66 24.81
N GLU A 592 29.41 -25.28 23.63
CA GLU A 592 30.45 -26.09 23.00
C GLU A 592 31.63 -25.26 22.50
N SER A 593 31.38 -24.05 21.99
CA SER A 593 32.41 -23.18 21.39
C SER A 593 33.23 -22.40 22.43
N LEU A 594 32.71 -22.23 23.64
CA LEU A 594 33.35 -21.51 24.76
C LEU A 594 33.94 -22.45 25.83
N ALA A 595 33.72 -23.76 25.71
CA ALA A 595 34.35 -24.81 26.53
C ALA A 595 35.77 -25.10 26.03
#